data_AF-A0A382CRB5-F1
#
_entry.id   AF-A0A382CRB5-F1
#
_cell.length_a   1.000
_cell.length_b   1.000
_cell.length_c   1.000
_cell.angle_alpha   90.00
_cell.angle_beta   90.00
_cell.angle_gamma   90.00
#
_symmetry.space_group_name_H-M   'P 1'
#
loop_
_entity.id
_entity.type
_entity.pdbx_description
1 polymer ?
#
loop_
_entity_poly.entity_id
_entity_poly.type
_entity_poly.pdbx_seq_one_letter_code
_entity_poly.pdbx_strand_id
1 'polypeptide(L)' 'MDHLLLSYFETHYREANESEKTSFEEILSLQDPVLIEMFADPQHIQNKNIQQIIIQIIGNEQGFLIT' A
#
# COMPACT_ATOMS: atom_id res chain seq x y z
N MET A 1 6.68 -8.18 -0.90
CA MET A 1 5.43 -7.56 -0.43
C MET A 1 5.57 -7.09 1.01
N ASP A 2 5.98 -7.95 1.95
CA ASP A 2 6.16 -7.55 3.36
C ASP A 2 7.06 -6.32 3.55
N HIS A 3 8.20 -6.26 2.86
CA HIS A 3 9.10 -5.11 2.92
C HIS A 3 8.47 -3.80 2.45
N LEU A 4 7.54 -3.85 1.50
CA LEU A 4 6.85 -2.67 0.96
C LEU A 4 5.83 -2.12 1.95
N LEU A 5 5.06 -3.03 2.56
CA LEU A 5 4.10 -2.70 3.61
C LEU A 5 4.82 -2.19 4.86
N LEU A 6 5.95 -2.81 5.24
CA LEU A 6 6.81 -2.34 6.34
C LEU A 6 7.38 -0.95 6.08
N SER A 7 7.90 -0.69 4.88
CA SER A 7 8.42 0.64 4.52
C SER A 7 7.34 1.70 4.63
N TYR A 8 6.14 1.44 4.09
CA TYR A 8 5.00 2.33 4.21
C TYR A 8 4.56 2.55 5.66
N PHE A 9 4.58 1.48 6.46
CA PHE A 9 4.26 1.56 7.88
C PHE A 9 5.24 2.45 8.65
N GLU A 10 6.54 2.32 8.38
CA GLU A 10 7.55 3.12 9.07
C GLU A 10 7.52 4.60 8.68
N THR A 11 7.22 4.91 7.42
CA THR A 11 7.28 6.30 6.92
C THR A 11 5.95 7.03 6.94
N HIS A 12 4.84 6.37 6.56
CA HIS A 12 3.55 7.02 6.34
C HIS A 12 2.50 6.68 7.40
N TYR A 13 2.47 5.45 7.93
CA TYR A 13 1.44 5.06 8.90
C TYR A 13 1.48 5.86 10.20
N ARG A 14 2.65 6.37 10.60
CA ARG A 14 2.78 7.17 11.83
C ARG A 14 2.06 8.52 11.73
N GLU A 15 2.08 9.13 10.55
CA GLU A 15 1.46 10.43 10.25
C GLU A 15 0.05 10.28 9.65
N ALA A 16 -0.33 9.07 9.26
CA ALA A 16 -1.63 8.75 8.68
C ALA A 16 -2.79 8.99 9.65
N ASN A 17 -3.92 9.44 9.08
CA ASN A 17 -5.15 9.63 9.81
C ASN A 17 -5.80 8.29 10.17
N GLU A 18 -6.73 8.30 11.13
CA GLU A 18 -7.42 7.09 11.59
C GLU A 18 -8.09 6.34 10.42
N SER A 19 -8.66 7.05 9.45
CA SER A 19 -9.26 6.46 8.25
C SER A 19 -8.25 5.75 7.33
N GLU A 20 -7.04 6.31 7.19
CA GLU A 20 -5.96 5.70 6.40
C GLU A 20 -5.37 4.49 7.13
N LYS A 21 -5.25 4.56 8.46
CA LYS A 21 -4.82 3.44 9.30
C LYS A 21 -5.77 2.25 9.20
N THR A 22 -7.07 2.49 9.32
CA THR A 22 -8.09 1.44 9.12
C THR A 22 -8.01 0.86 7.71
N SER A 23 -7.78 1.69 6.70
CA SER A 23 -7.63 1.22 5.31
C SER A 23 -6.35 0.38 5.13
N PHE A 24 -5.26 0.73 5.82
CA PHE A 24 -4.02 -0.07 5.81
C PHE A 24 -4.18 -1.39 6.57
N GLU A 25 -4.90 -1.41 7.69
CA GLU A 25 -5.24 -2.64 8.41
C GLU A 25 -6.13 -3.57 7.55
N GLU A 26 -7.05 -3.01 6.77
CA GLU A 26 -7.82 -3.77 5.77
C GLU A 26 -6.89 -4.42 4.75
N ILE A 27 -5.90 -3.69 4.22
CA ILE A 27 -4.87 -4.22 3.31
C ILE A 27 -4.09 -5.38 3.97
N LEU A 28 -3.65 -5.22 5.22
CA LEU A 28 -2.93 -6.27 5.95
C LEU A 28 -3.77 -7.53 6.20
N SER A 29 -5.10 -7.39 6.19
CA SER A 29 -6.05 -8.51 6.36
C SER A 29 -6.36 -9.23 5.04
N LEU A 30 -5.98 -8.65 3.90
CA LEU A 30 -6.16 -9.27 2.58
C LEU A 30 -5.12 -10.38 2.35
N GLN A 31 -5.52 -11.39 1.57
CA GLN A 31 -4.60 -12.44 1.16
C GLN A 31 -3.62 -11.93 0.10
N ASP A 32 -2.41 -12.48 0.08
CA ASP A 32 -1.36 -12.15 -0.90
C ASP A 32 -1.80 -12.11 -2.36
N PRO A 33 -2.64 -13.03 -2.89
CA PRO A 33 -3.08 -12.97 -4.28
C PRO A 33 -3.88 -11.70 -4.60
N VAL A 34 -4.73 -11.27 -3.67
CA VAL A 34 -5.55 -10.06 -3.81
C VAL A 34 -4.67 -8.82 -3.74
N LEU A 35 -3.69 -8.82 -2.83
CA LEU A 35 -2.71 -7.74 -2.75
C LEU A 35 -1.92 -7.62 -4.04
N ILE A 36 -1.42 -8.72 -4.59
CA ILE A 36 -0.67 -8.72 -5.86
C ILE A 36 -1.51 -8.16 -7.01
N GLU A 37 -2.80 -8.51 -7.10
CA GLU A 37 -3.71 -7.92 -8.09
C GLU A 37 -3.90 -6.42 -7.88
N MET A 38 -4.04 -5.97 -6.63
CA MET A 38 -4.14 -4.53 -6.30
C MET A 38 -2.85 -3.78 -6.64
N PHE A 39 -1.67 -4.38 -6.41
CA PHE A 39 -0.38 -3.81 -6.79
C PHE A 39 -0.17 -3.80 -8.30
N ALA A 40 -0.65 -4.81 -9.02
CA ALA A 40 -0.56 -4.91 -10.48
C ALA A 40 -1.49 -3.93 -11.20
N ASP A 41 -2.67 -3.66 -10.62
CA ASP A 41 -3.64 -2.73 -11.20
C ASP A 41 -4.34 -1.85 -10.13
N PRO A 42 -3.62 -0.84 -9.59
CA PRO A 42 -4.17 0.04 -8.56
C PRO A 42 -5.33 0.91 -9.06
N GLN A 43 -5.55 1.02 -10.38
CA GLN A 43 -6.62 1.85 -10.96
C GLN A 43 -8.02 1.26 -10.74
N HIS A 44 -8.12 -0.06 -10.55
CA HIS A 44 -9.39 -0.75 -10.32
C HIS A 44 -9.79 -0.87 -8.84
N ILE A 45 -8.97 -0.34 -7.92
CA ILE A 45 -9.28 -0.35 -6.48
C ILE A 45 -10.43 0.62 -6.19
N GLN A 46 -11.53 0.10 -5.65
CA GLN A 46 -12.72 0.89 -5.34
C GLN A 46 -12.52 1.85 -4.16
N ASN A 47 -11.76 1.41 -3.14
CA ASN A 47 -11.49 2.23 -1.96
C ASN A 47 -10.34 3.20 -2.28
N LYS A 48 -10.65 4.50 -2.35
CA LYS A 48 -9.68 5.55 -2.67
C LYS A 48 -8.53 5.63 -1.67
N ASN A 49 -8.76 5.32 -0.40
CA ASN A 49 -7.69 5.32 0.61
C ASN A 49 -6.72 4.17 0.34
N ILE A 50 -7.25 2.96 0.13
CA ILE A 50 -6.45 1.78 -0.24
C ILE A 50 -5.68 2.06 -1.54
N GLN A 51 -6.35 2.62 -2.54
CA GLN A 51 -5.73 3.00 -3.80
C GLN A 51 -4.55 3.97 -3.59
N GLN A 52 -4.74 5.02 -2.80
CA GLN A 52 -3.67 5.97 -2.49
C GLN A 52 -2.52 5.32 -1.75
N ILE A 53 -2.80 4.44 -0.77
CA ILE A 53 -1.77 3.68 -0.05
C ILE A 53 -0.97 2.81 -1.00
N ILE A 54 -1.62 2.03 -1.86
CA ILE A 54 -0.97 1.15 -2.83
C ILE A 54 -0.14 1.98 -3.84
N ILE A 55 -0.68 3.09 -4.34
CA ILE A 55 0.05 4.00 -5.23
C ILE A 55 1.25 4.64 -4.51
N GLN A 56 1.11 5.00 -3.23
CA GLN A 56 2.23 5.52 -2.44
C GLN A 56 3.30 4.46 -2.23
N ILE A 57 2.92 3.21 -1.96
CA ILE A 57 3.84 2.09 -1.84
C ILE A 57 4.62 1.88 -3.15
N ILE A 58 3.92 1.78 -4.30
CA ILE A 58 4.54 1.61 -5.62
C ILE A 58 5.35 2.85 -6.03
N GLY A 59 4.84 4.05 -5.73
CA GLY A 59 5.46 5.32 -6.09
C GLY A 59 6.72 5.62 -5.28
N ASN A 60 6.81 5.15 -4.03
CA ASN A 60 8.03 5.23 -3.24
C ASN A 60 9.14 4.31 -3.78
N GLU A 61 8.78 3.27 -4.56
CA GLU A 61 9.75 2.39 -5.22
C GLU A 61 10.46 3.01 -6.44
N GLN A 62 10.37 4.33 -6.68
CA GLN A 62 11.41 4.98 -7.50
C GLN A 62 12.82 4.82 -6.91
N GLY A 63 12.96 4.35 -5.65
CA GLY A 63 14.22 3.88 -5.07
C GLY A 63 14.59 2.40 -5.32
N PHE A 64 13.71 1.59 -5.93
CA PHE A 64 13.95 0.17 -6.24
C PHE A 64 14.02 -0.10 -7.75
N LEU A 65 14.42 0.91 -8.53
CA LEU A 65 15.05 0.67 -9.82
C LEU A 65 16.41 0.00 -9.56
N ILE A 66 16.38 -1.33 -9.59
CA ILE A 66 17.53 -2.21 -9.66
C ILE A 66 18.52 -1.62 -10.68
N THR A 67 19.62 -1.06 -10.18
CA THR A 67 20.81 -0.71 -10.96
C THR A 67 21.84 -1.82 -10.78
#